data_AF-A0A0G4GRN7-F1
#
_entry.id   AF-A0A0G4GRN7-F1
#
_cell.length_a   1.000
_cell.length_b   1.000
_cell.length_c   1.000
_cell.angle_alpha   90.00
_cell.angle_beta   90.00
_cell.angle_gamma   90.00
#
_symmetry.space_group_name_H-M   'P 1'
#
loop_
_entity.id
_entity.type
_entity.pdbx_description
1 polymer ?
#
loop_
_entity_poly.entity_id
_entity_poly.type
_entity_poly.pdbx_seq_one_letter_code
_entity_poly.pdbx_strand_id
1 'polypeptide(L)'
;MRSLLVLSALTSASVTIHTGHFACYLHPSPSPLQEINAFGQMGVMVKRDDLLHLHPSDINGNKARKFLALHRRLFDSDSSTSAPRVIVSHGGVQSNALRALSALVRTYNERGGSCRLLYYCKKIPSWLRERPVGTFAAALEQGVEFRPLANAEYAKHFGGDAGSPSLPQTLMPQEEDVLFIPQGGACGSAEEGVALLAEELLTQLPSLLPPAAAATIVLPGGTGSTALFLARHMQRRKDVEVVVVPVVGDWAYMARQMSRLDHLTGGHGVFPSIAVPSTPPSVFGEPTQGNFQLWRELVSSTGIDFDLMYSVPMWGVLREAWEGARGSVMCWDGGAGEWAGRRWPIGGGAEREERMCVVLHCGGAEGNVSWLARARYKGLAVDV
;
A
#
# COMPACT_ATOMS: atom_id res chain seq x y z
N MET A 1 -15.04 65.97 4.14
CA MET A 1 -13.90 66.65 3.49
C MET A 1 -12.87 67.02 4.55
N ARG A 2 -11.80 66.24 4.70
CA ARG A 2 -10.49 66.72 5.15
C ARG A 2 -9.48 65.64 4.76
N SER A 3 -8.56 66.06 3.91
CA SER A 3 -7.65 65.25 3.12
C SER A 3 -6.23 65.69 3.44
N LEU A 4 -5.35 64.69 3.64
CA LEU A 4 -3.88 64.69 3.40
C LEU A 4 -3.04 65.68 4.25
N LEU A 5 -1.78 65.44 4.63
CA LEU A 5 -0.74 64.45 4.29
C LEU A 5 0.40 64.66 5.31
N VAL A 6 0.98 63.61 5.88
CA VAL A 6 2.42 63.59 6.23
C VAL A 6 2.95 62.17 6.00
N LEU A 7 3.87 62.04 5.06
CA LEU A 7 4.73 60.88 4.84
C LEU A 7 5.96 61.02 5.74
N SER A 8 6.39 59.93 6.39
CA SER A 8 7.81 59.55 6.40
C SER A 8 8.04 58.08 6.77
N ALA A 9 8.83 57.43 5.91
CA ALA A 9 9.77 56.35 6.16
C ALA A 9 9.33 55.10 6.97
N LEU A 10 9.07 54.00 6.25
CA LEU A 10 9.52 52.67 6.68
C LEU A 10 10.20 51.95 5.52
N THR A 11 11.50 51.77 5.70
CA THR A 11 12.44 51.06 4.85
C THR A 11 12.10 49.57 4.74
N SER A 12 12.35 49.04 3.55
CA SER A 12 12.27 47.63 3.17
C SER A 12 13.02 46.70 4.14
N ALA A 13 12.31 45.82 4.82
CA ALA A 13 12.88 44.59 5.35
C ALA A 13 12.72 43.51 4.27
N SER A 14 13.80 43.25 3.53
CA SER A 14 13.90 42.10 2.65
C SER A 14 13.85 40.84 3.51
N VAL A 15 12.72 40.13 3.48
CA VAL A 15 12.63 38.78 4.04
C VAL A 15 13.40 37.86 3.10
N THR A 16 14.65 37.57 3.47
CA THR A 16 15.41 36.49 2.84
C THR A 16 14.74 35.18 3.24
N ILE A 17 13.90 34.64 2.35
CA ILE A 17 13.36 33.29 2.49
C ILE A 17 14.54 32.34 2.26
N HIS A 18 15.06 31.77 3.35
CA HIS A 18 16.05 30.70 3.27
C HIS A 18 15.44 29.52 2.51
N THR A 19 15.97 29.24 1.32
CA THR A 19 15.63 28.10 0.44
C THR A 19 15.96 26.72 1.04
N GLY A 20 16.52 26.66 2.25
CA GLY A 20 16.92 25.42 2.92
C GLY A 20 15.77 24.62 3.57
N HIS A 21 14.56 25.18 3.70
CA HIS A 21 13.45 24.52 4.40
C HIS A 21 12.44 23.77 3.52
N PHE A 22 12.59 23.75 2.19
CA PHE A 22 11.63 23.02 1.33
C PHE A 22 11.98 21.53 1.16
N ALA A 23 13.26 21.15 1.28
CA ALA A 23 13.70 19.77 1.05
C ALA A 23 13.15 18.76 2.09
N CYS A 24 12.90 19.20 3.35
CA CYS A 24 12.38 18.32 4.40
C CYS A 24 10.88 18.00 4.25
N TYR A 25 10.13 18.71 3.40
CA TYR A 25 8.70 18.43 3.15
C TYR A 25 8.47 17.35 2.09
N LEU A 26 9.47 17.07 1.24
CA LEU A 26 9.35 16.14 0.11
C LEU A 26 9.89 14.73 0.40
N HIS A 27 10.56 14.56 1.55
CA HIS A 27 11.03 13.27 2.04
C HIS A 27 10.33 12.94 3.36
N PRO A 28 9.45 11.93 3.41
CA PRO A 28 8.79 11.59 4.66
C PRO A 28 9.83 11.10 5.67
N SER A 29 9.64 11.45 6.94
CA SER A 29 10.44 10.87 8.02
C SER A 29 10.22 9.36 8.11
N PRO A 30 11.24 8.58 8.52
CA PRO A 30 11.09 7.15 8.70
C PRO A 30 9.92 6.80 9.64
N SER A 31 9.06 5.87 9.23
CA SER A 31 7.99 5.40 10.11
C SER A 31 8.57 4.57 11.27
N PRO A 32 7.93 4.53 12.46
CA PRO A 32 8.49 3.83 13.60
C PRO A 32 8.38 2.31 13.47
N LEU A 33 9.31 1.60 14.13
CA LEU A 33 9.14 0.20 14.50
C LEU A 33 8.62 0.15 15.94
N GLN A 34 7.51 -0.55 16.14
CA GLN A 34 6.87 -0.70 17.43
C GLN A 34 6.83 -2.18 17.83
N GLU A 35 7.30 -2.50 19.02
CA GLU A 35 7.12 -3.84 19.59
C GLU A 35 5.69 -4.01 20.13
N ILE A 36 5.08 -5.16 19.86
CA ILE A 36 3.73 -5.51 20.33
C ILE A 36 3.66 -6.94 20.87
N ASN A 37 2.56 -7.21 21.58
CA ASN A 37 2.09 -8.57 21.88
C ASN A 37 0.83 -8.86 21.05
N ALA A 38 0.87 -9.91 20.23
CA ALA A 38 -0.29 -10.36 19.45
C ALA A 38 -0.46 -11.87 19.60
N PHE A 39 -1.66 -12.36 19.90
CA PHE A 39 -1.95 -13.80 20.06
C PHE A 39 -1.04 -14.52 21.08
N GLY A 40 -0.72 -13.84 22.19
CA GLY A 40 0.23 -14.34 23.19
C GLY A 40 1.69 -14.36 22.73
N GLN A 41 1.97 -13.85 21.52
CA GLN A 41 3.31 -13.74 20.96
C GLN A 41 3.92 -12.39 21.38
N MET A 42 4.87 -12.43 22.32
CA MET A 42 5.70 -11.28 22.70
C MET A 42 6.82 -11.01 21.67
N GLY A 43 7.27 -9.76 21.53
CA GLY A 43 8.42 -9.41 20.70
C GLY A 43 8.16 -9.35 19.20
N VAL A 44 6.89 -9.24 18.76
CA VAL A 44 6.57 -8.99 17.35
C VAL A 44 6.79 -7.52 17.06
N MET A 45 7.60 -7.20 16.06
CA MET A 45 7.81 -5.82 15.62
C MET A 45 6.80 -5.45 14.55
N VAL A 46 6.26 -4.23 14.60
CA VAL A 46 5.39 -3.67 13.56
C VAL A 46 6.04 -2.42 12.99
N LYS A 47 6.28 -2.41 11.68
CA LYS A 47 6.68 -1.22 10.92
C LYS A 47 5.42 -0.41 10.60
N ARG A 48 5.26 0.72 11.28
CA ARG A 48 4.05 1.56 11.30
C ARG A 48 3.94 2.49 10.08
N ASP A 49 4.01 1.93 8.88
CA ASP A 49 3.83 2.71 7.64
C ASP A 49 2.40 3.32 7.56
N ASP A 50 1.44 2.86 8.35
CA ASP A 50 0.16 3.54 8.56
C ASP A 50 0.32 4.98 9.12
N LEU A 51 1.41 5.25 9.84
CA LEU A 51 1.78 6.58 10.36
C LEU A 51 2.76 7.32 9.43
N LEU A 52 3.04 6.80 8.25
CA LEU A 52 3.83 7.49 7.24
C LEU A 52 2.92 8.43 6.45
N HIS A 53 3.23 9.71 6.38
CA HIS A 53 2.43 10.69 5.61
C HIS A 53 3.30 11.44 4.60
N LEU A 54 2.77 11.65 3.39
CA LEU A 54 3.37 12.57 2.41
C LEU A 54 2.69 13.94 2.46
N HIS A 55 3.43 14.95 2.90
CA HIS A 55 2.97 16.33 2.81
C HIS A 55 3.21 16.89 1.40
N PRO A 56 2.23 17.60 0.79
CA PRO A 56 1.03 18.14 1.43
C PRO A 56 -0.23 17.26 1.32
N SER A 57 -0.19 16.17 0.55
CA SER A 57 -1.39 15.40 0.20
C SER A 57 -1.99 14.57 1.33
N ASP A 58 -1.23 14.37 2.40
CA ASP A 58 -1.57 13.54 3.56
C ASP A 58 -1.93 12.09 3.21
N ILE A 59 -1.46 11.60 2.05
CA ILE A 59 -1.56 10.17 1.74
C ILE A 59 -0.61 9.39 2.64
N ASN A 60 -1.01 8.17 3.01
CA ASN A 60 -0.29 7.36 3.97
C ASN A 60 -0.13 5.89 3.57
N GLY A 61 0.46 5.09 4.45
CA GLY A 61 0.60 3.65 4.27
C GLY A 61 1.56 3.29 3.14
N ASN A 62 1.36 2.09 2.60
CA ASN A 62 2.12 1.67 1.43
C ASN A 62 1.82 2.52 0.18
N LYS A 63 0.69 3.27 0.13
CA LYS A 63 0.39 4.13 -1.02
C LYS A 63 1.21 5.40 -1.01
N ALA A 64 1.54 5.94 0.16
CA ALA A 64 2.57 6.98 0.29
C ALA A 64 3.90 6.51 -0.33
N ARG A 65 4.38 5.30 0.01
CA ARG A 65 5.61 4.75 -0.60
C ARG A 65 5.49 4.65 -2.12
N LYS A 66 4.43 4.01 -2.62
CA LYS A 66 4.29 3.69 -4.04
C LYS A 66 4.03 4.91 -4.93
N PHE A 67 3.45 5.98 -4.37
CA PHE A 67 3.15 7.20 -5.10
C PHE A 67 4.11 8.34 -4.80
N LEU A 68 5.26 8.08 -4.16
CA LEU A 68 6.27 9.09 -3.90
C LEU A 68 6.75 9.81 -5.17
N ALA A 69 7.03 9.05 -6.24
CA ALA A 69 7.44 9.63 -7.53
C ALA A 69 6.36 10.55 -8.12
N LEU A 70 5.09 10.12 -8.09
CA LEU A 70 3.97 10.95 -8.54
C LEU A 70 3.82 12.19 -7.64
N HIS A 71 3.93 12.02 -6.33
CA HIS A 71 3.85 13.12 -5.37
C HIS A 71 4.91 14.19 -5.69
N ARG A 72 6.16 13.80 -5.93
CA ARG A 72 7.22 14.75 -6.35
C ARG A 72 6.89 15.41 -7.68
N ARG A 73 6.44 14.65 -8.68
CA ARG A 73 6.01 15.21 -9.98
C ARG A 73 4.89 16.27 -9.84
N LEU A 74 4.02 16.15 -8.84
CA LEU A 74 2.92 17.09 -8.61
C LEU A 74 3.29 18.30 -7.73
N PHE A 75 4.20 18.14 -6.77
CA PHE A 75 4.41 19.14 -5.71
C PHE A 75 5.84 19.68 -5.60
N ASP A 76 6.81 19.06 -6.25
CA ASP A 76 8.19 19.55 -6.27
C ASP A 76 8.36 20.63 -7.34
N SER A 77 8.73 21.84 -6.92
CA SER A 77 8.95 22.97 -7.83
C SER A 77 10.12 22.74 -8.78
N ASP A 78 11.06 21.89 -8.40
CA ASP A 78 12.26 21.58 -9.19
C ASP A 78 12.05 20.35 -10.08
N SER A 79 10.83 19.79 -10.13
CA SER A 79 10.52 18.66 -10.99
C SER A 79 10.68 19.04 -12.47
N SER A 80 11.57 18.35 -13.17
CA SER A 80 11.77 18.52 -14.62
C SER A 80 10.63 17.96 -15.47
N THR A 81 9.66 17.26 -14.85
CA THR A 81 8.55 16.62 -15.54
C THR A 81 7.25 17.37 -15.23
N SER A 82 6.53 17.81 -16.26
CA SER A 82 5.23 18.48 -16.09
C SER A 82 4.21 17.56 -15.42
N ALA A 83 3.36 18.11 -14.54
CA ALA A 83 2.25 17.37 -13.95
C ALA A 83 1.28 16.87 -15.05
N PRO A 84 0.77 15.63 -14.94
CA PRO A 84 -0.14 15.08 -15.94
C PRO A 84 -1.48 15.81 -15.93
N ARG A 85 -2.06 16.06 -17.11
CA ARG A 85 -3.43 16.59 -17.21
C ARG A 85 -4.47 15.59 -16.76
N VAL A 86 -4.21 14.31 -17.02
CA VAL A 86 -5.13 13.22 -16.71
C VAL A 86 -4.36 12.05 -16.10
N ILE A 87 -4.79 11.62 -14.92
CA ILE A 87 -4.40 10.33 -14.35
C ILE A 87 -5.52 9.34 -14.64
N VAL A 88 -5.16 8.19 -15.22
CA VAL A 88 -6.08 7.08 -15.42
C VAL A 88 -5.65 5.92 -14.54
N SER A 89 -6.58 5.37 -13.78
CA SER A 89 -6.33 4.16 -12.99
C SER A 89 -7.56 3.25 -12.98
N HIS A 90 -7.42 2.08 -12.37
CA HIS A 90 -8.50 1.11 -12.26
C HIS A 90 -8.41 0.28 -10.98
N GLY A 91 -9.55 -0.28 -10.58
CA GLY A 91 -9.64 -1.16 -9.42
C GLY A 91 -10.98 -1.11 -8.70
N GLY A 92 -10.95 -1.51 -7.42
CA GLY A 92 -12.11 -1.42 -6.55
C GLY A 92 -12.37 0.00 -6.09
N VAL A 93 -13.64 0.40 -6.04
CA VAL A 93 -14.09 1.72 -5.57
C VAL A 93 -13.85 1.97 -4.07
N GLN A 94 -13.42 0.93 -3.34
CA GLN A 94 -12.99 1.04 -1.94
C GLN A 94 -11.49 0.83 -1.75
N SER A 95 -10.69 0.86 -2.83
CA SER A 95 -9.26 0.57 -2.74
C SER A 95 -8.45 1.71 -2.13
N ASN A 96 -7.45 1.37 -1.31
CA ASN A 96 -6.51 2.35 -0.75
C ASN A 96 -5.76 3.14 -1.85
N ALA A 97 -5.55 2.54 -3.03
CA ALA A 97 -4.95 3.24 -4.17
C ALA A 97 -5.86 4.34 -4.73
N LEU A 98 -7.17 4.10 -4.87
CA LEU A 98 -8.11 5.14 -5.28
C LEU A 98 -8.11 6.30 -4.28
N ARG A 99 -8.17 6.01 -2.97
CA ARG A 99 -8.12 7.02 -1.92
C ARG A 99 -6.88 7.92 -2.02
N ALA A 100 -5.71 7.30 -2.21
CA ALA A 100 -4.47 8.05 -2.30
C ALA A 100 -4.38 8.87 -3.61
N LEU A 101 -4.78 8.30 -4.75
CA LEU A 101 -4.79 9.03 -6.03
C LEU A 101 -5.76 10.21 -6.00
N SER A 102 -6.96 10.02 -5.44
CA SER A 102 -7.96 11.08 -5.36
C SER A 102 -7.49 12.21 -4.43
N ALA A 103 -6.85 11.88 -3.30
CA ALA A 103 -6.26 12.87 -2.39
C ALA A 103 -5.09 13.65 -3.02
N LEU A 104 -4.20 12.99 -3.78
CA LEU A 104 -3.12 13.64 -4.53
C LEU A 104 -3.68 14.66 -5.53
N VAL A 105 -4.64 14.23 -6.35
CA VAL A 105 -5.27 15.08 -7.39
C VAL A 105 -6.03 16.25 -6.77
N ARG A 106 -6.83 16.01 -5.72
CA ARG A 106 -7.51 17.07 -4.97
C ARG A 106 -6.51 18.11 -4.47
N THR A 107 -5.49 17.67 -3.75
CA THR A 107 -4.51 18.58 -3.12
C THR A 107 -3.73 19.37 -4.16
N TYR A 108 -3.39 18.75 -5.29
CA TYR A 108 -2.75 19.44 -6.41
C TYR A 108 -3.66 20.53 -6.99
N ASN A 109 -4.94 20.24 -7.21
CA ASN A 109 -5.89 21.20 -7.75
C ASN A 109 -6.21 22.34 -6.78
N GLU A 110 -6.33 22.06 -5.48
CA GLU A 110 -6.50 23.08 -4.43
C GLU A 110 -5.32 24.06 -4.36
N ARG A 111 -4.14 23.63 -4.81
CA ARG A 111 -2.91 24.44 -4.89
C ARG A 111 -2.73 25.15 -6.24
N GLY A 112 -3.77 25.19 -7.08
CA GLY A 112 -3.74 25.86 -8.38
C GLY A 112 -3.31 24.96 -9.54
N GLY A 113 -3.09 23.68 -9.30
CA GLY A 113 -2.90 22.67 -10.33
C GLY A 113 -4.18 22.37 -11.12
N SER A 114 -4.05 21.61 -12.21
CA SER A 114 -5.19 21.14 -13.00
C SER A 114 -4.95 19.71 -13.49
N CYS A 115 -5.43 18.74 -12.72
CA CYS A 115 -5.37 17.32 -13.02
C CYS A 115 -6.74 16.66 -12.83
N ARG A 116 -7.10 15.75 -13.73
CA ARG A 116 -8.32 14.92 -13.64
C ARG A 116 -7.96 13.49 -13.27
N LEU A 117 -8.82 12.82 -12.49
CA LEU A 117 -8.69 11.40 -12.20
C LEU A 117 -9.83 10.61 -12.86
N LEU A 118 -9.54 9.89 -13.94
CA LEU A 118 -10.45 8.90 -14.53
C LEU A 118 -10.22 7.53 -13.91
N TYR A 119 -11.28 6.89 -13.43
CA TYR A 119 -11.18 5.64 -12.68
C TYR A 119 -12.10 4.54 -13.21
N TYR A 120 -11.51 3.52 -13.84
CA TYR A 120 -12.24 2.35 -14.31
C TYR A 120 -12.50 1.36 -13.19
N CYS A 121 -13.75 0.92 -13.07
CA CYS A 121 -14.15 -0.02 -12.02
C CYS A 121 -15.19 -1.01 -12.53
N LYS A 122 -15.40 -2.10 -11.79
CA LYS A 122 -16.59 -2.94 -11.98
C LYS A 122 -17.85 -2.15 -11.59
N LYS A 123 -19.03 -2.66 -11.95
CA LYS A 123 -20.32 -2.09 -11.54
C LYS A 123 -20.34 -1.80 -10.04
N ILE A 124 -20.69 -0.55 -9.70
CA ILE A 124 -20.78 -0.08 -8.32
C ILE A 124 -22.06 -0.67 -7.69
N PRO A 125 -21.96 -1.39 -6.56
CA PRO A 125 -23.12 -1.99 -5.89
C PRO A 125 -24.20 -0.94 -5.56
N SER A 126 -25.48 -1.32 -5.67
CA SER A 126 -26.61 -0.41 -5.39
C SER A 126 -26.54 0.18 -3.99
N TRP A 127 -26.29 -0.64 -2.98
CA TRP A 127 -26.18 -0.21 -1.59
C TRP A 127 -25.14 0.90 -1.38
N LEU A 128 -24.02 0.83 -2.11
CA LEU A 128 -22.94 1.81 -2.03
C LEU A 128 -23.23 3.06 -2.86
N ARG A 129 -24.00 2.95 -3.95
CA ARG A 129 -24.47 4.12 -4.73
C ARG A 129 -25.53 4.90 -3.97
N GLU A 130 -26.44 4.20 -3.30
CA GLU A 130 -27.54 4.80 -2.54
C GLU A 130 -27.04 5.46 -1.24
N ARG A 131 -26.02 4.87 -0.62
CA ARG A 131 -25.36 5.43 0.57
C ARG A 131 -23.84 5.34 0.42
N PRO A 132 -23.23 6.31 -0.29
CA PRO A 132 -21.78 6.37 -0.43
C PRO A 132 -21.09 6.44 0.93
N VAL A 133 -20.04 5.63 1.12
CA VAL A 133 -19.23 5.61 2.35
C VAL A 133 -17.76 5.35 2.03
N GLY A 134 -16.88 5.80 2.95
CA GLY A 134 -15.43 5.64 2.89
C GLY A 134 -14.81 6.15 1.59
N THR A 135 -13.86 5.40 1.02
CA THR A 135 -13.11 5.82 -0.18
C THR A 135 -14.01 6.24 -1.33
N PHE A 136 -15.11 5.52 -1.58
CA PHE A 136 -16.00 5.86 -2.68
C PHE A 136 -16.68 7.23 -2.47
N ALA A 137 -17.17 7.52 -1.27
CA ALA A 137 -17.75 8.82 -0.95
C ALA A 137 -16.73 9.95 -1.10
N ALA A 138 -15.55 9.78 -0.48
CA ALA A 138 -14.49 10.76 -0.55
C ALA A 138 -14.02 11.02 -2.00
N ALA A 139 -13.91 9.98 -2.82
CA ALA A 139 -13.55 10.11 -4.23
C ALA A 139 -14.63 10.83 -5.05
N LEU A 140 -15.92 10.62 -4.76
CA LEU A 140 -17.00 11.38 -5.42
C LEU A 140 -16.90 12.88 -5.09
N GLU A 141 -16.70 13.23 -3.82
CA GLU A 141 -16.53 14.62 -3.37
C GLU A 141 -15.30 15.28 -4.01
N GLN A 142 -14.26 14.49 -4.28
CA GLN A 142 -13.02 14.92 -4.92
C GLN A 142 -13.11 15.02 -6.45
N GLY A 143 -14.29 14.78 -7.03
CA GLY A 143 -14.52 14.92 -8.47
C GLY A 143 -13.92 13.79 -9.31
N VAL A 144 -13.72 12.60 -8.73
CA VAL A 144 -13.23 11.44 -9.50
C VAL A 144 -14.25 11.04 -10.56
N GLU A 145 -13.76 10.89 -11.79
CA GLU A 145 -14.55 10.47 -12.94
C GLU A 145 -14.60 8.95 -13.05
N PHE A 146 -15.57 8.35 -12.35
CA PHE A 146 -15.79 6.91 -12.45
C PHE A 146 -16.25 6.49 -13.86
N ARG A 147 -15.68 5.39 -14.35
CA ARG A 147 -16.07 4.70 -15.59
C ARG A 147 -16.41 3.24 -15.26
N PRO A 148 -17.63 2.96 -14.75
CA PRO A 148 -18.04 1.59 -14.44
C PRO A 148 -18.19 0.77 -15.72
N LEU A 149 -17.58 -0.42 -15.73
CA LEU A 149 -17.67 -1.38 -16.83
C LEU A 149 -18.47 -2.61 -16.41
N ALA A 150 -19.07 -3.30 -17.39
CA ALA A 150 -19.63 -4.62 -17.17
C ALA A 150 -18.54 -5.61 -16.74
N ASN A 151 -18.89 -6.65 -15.97
CA ASN A 151 -17.88 -7.58 -15.44
C ASN A 151 -17.03 -8.25 -16.53
N ALA A 152 -17.64 -8.66 -17.64
CA ALA A 152 -16.93 -9.27 -18.76
C ALA A 152 -15.99 -8.28 -19.45
N GLU A 153 -16.42 -7.02 -19.61
CA GLU A 153 -15.62 -5.95 -20.20
C GLU A 153 -14.45 -5.54 -19.29
N TYR A 154 -14.70 -5.38 -17.99
CA TYR A 154 -13.64 -5.15 -17.00
C TYR A 154 -12.63 -6.30 -17.02
N ALA A 155 -13.08 -7.56 -17.08
CA ALA A 155 -12.19 -8.71 -17.15
C ALA A 155 -11.36 -8.73 -18.45
N LYS A 156 -11.95 -8.33 -19.58
CA LYS A 156 -11.25 -8.21 -20.87
C LYS A 156 -10.15 -7.15 -20.84
N HIS A 157 -10.40 -6.01 -20.23
CA HIS A 157 -9.48 -4.86 -20.24
C HIS A 157 -8.45 -4.87 -19.09
N PHE A 158 -8.88 -5.32 -17.91
CA PHE A 158 -8.14 -5.19 -16.66
C PHE A 158 -7.98 -6.50 -15.89
N GLY A 159 -8.58 -7.60 -16.38
CA GLY A 159 -8.53 -8.93 -15.75
C GLY A 159 -7.48 -9.86 -16.35
N GLY A 160 -7.75 -11.16 -16.23
CA GLY A 160 -6.84 -12.23 -16.64
C GLY A 160 -5.72 -12.51 -15.64
N ASP A 161 -4.98 -13.60 -15.86
CA ASP A 161 -3.87 -14.02 -15.00
C ASP A 161 -2.76 -12.98 -14.88
N ALA A 162 -2.65 -12.12 -15.89
CA ALA A 162 -1.61 -11.13 -15.98
C ALA A 162 -2.03 -9.77 -15.41
N GLY A 163 -3.33 -9.46 -15.30
CA GLY A 163 -3.80 -8.09 -15.08
C GLY A 163 -3.47 -7.14 -16.24
N SER A 164 -3.47 -5.84 -16.00
CA SER A 164 -3.26 -4.82 -17.06
C SER A 164 -2.21 -3.77 -16.65
N PRO A 165 -0.98 -3.84 -17.20
CA PRO A 165 0.13 -2.97 -16.83
C PRO A 165 0.16 -1.69 -17.67
N SER A 166 -0.64 -1.65 -18.75
CA SER A 166 -0.80 -0.52 -19.64
C SER A 166 -2.28 -0.24 -19.85
N LEU A 167 -2.62 1.01 -20.16
CA LEU A 167 -3.98 1.41 -20.46
C LEU A 167 -4.41 0.81 -21.80
N PRO A 168 -5.52 0.05 -21.87
CA PRO A 168 -6.02 -0.44 -23.14
C PRO A 168 -6.26 0.71 -24.12
N GLN A 169 -5.79 0.56 -25.37
CA GLN A 169 -5.90 1.60 -26.41
C GLN A 169 -7.34 2.07 -26.63
N THR A 170 -8.30 1.15 -26.54
CA THR A 170 -9.74 1.43 -26.67
C THR A 170 -10.32 2.27 -25.54
N LEU A 171 -9.59 2.43 -24.44
CA LEU A 171 -9.97 3.22 -23.26
C LEU A 171 -9.08 4.47 -23.11
N MET A 172 -8.23 4.78 -24.09
CA MET A 172 -7.34 5.93 -24.01
C MET A 172 -8.14 7.24 -24.13
N PRO A 173 -7.97 8.18 -23.18
CA PRO A 173 -8.50 9.53 -23.33
C PRO A 173 -7.85 10.26 -24.52
N GLN A 174 -8.49 11.32 -25.02
CA GLN A 174 -8.03 12.10 -26.18
C GLN A 174 -6.97 13.15 -25.82
N GLU A 175 -6.65 13.30 -24.53
CA GLU A 175 -5.74 14.30 -23.99
C GLU A 175 -4.26 13.95 -24.24
N GLU A 176 -3.43 14.97 -24.47
CA GLU A 176 -2.01 14.80 -24.84
C GLU A 176 -1.06 14.50 -23.65
N ASP A 177 -1.56 14.43 -22.41
CA ASP A 177 -0.75 14.10 -21.22
C ASP A 177 -1.54 13.22 -20.24
N VAL A 178 -1.57 11.93 -20.58
CA VAL A 178 -2.23 10.88 -19.79
C VAL A 178 -1.19 10.05 -19.06
N LEU A 179 -1.25 10.05 -17.74
CA LEU A 179 -0.50 9.12 -16.89
C LEU A 179 -1.39 7.94 -16.49
N PHE A 180 -1.05 6.75 -16.98
CA PHE A 180 -1.68 5.52 -16.51
C PHE A 180 -1.00 4.98 -15.25
N ILE A 181 -1.80 4.65 -14.24
CA ILE A 181 -1.36 4.02 -13.00
C ILE A 181 -2.11 2.69 -12.85
N PRO A 182 -1.43 1.53 -12.96
CA PRO A 182 -2.10 0.24 -12.87
C PRO A 182 -2.65 -0.01 -11.47
N GLN A 183 -3.52 -1.00 -11.36
CA GLN A 183 -4.17 -1.38 -10.10
C GLN A 183 -3.18 -1.39 -8.93
N GLY A 184 -3.54 -0.69 -7.86
CA GLY A 184 -2.75 -0.66 -6.64
C GLY A 184 -1.43 0.10 -6.71
N GLY A 185 -1.10 0.74 -7.85
CA GLY A 185 0.21 1.36 -8.11
C GLY A 185 1.31 0.32 -8.40
N ALA A 186 0.98 -0.80 -9.05
CA ALA A 186 1.91 -1.88 -9.34
C ALA A 186 2.74 -1.61 -10.61
N CYS A 187 3.60 -0.58 -10.57
CA CYS A 187 4.49 -0.20 -11.66
C CYS A 187 5.88 0.20 -11.13
N GLY A 188 6.85 0.35 -12.04
CA GLY A 188 8.24 0.67 -11.69
C GLY A 188 8.42 1.92 -10.82
N SER A 189 7.59 2.95 -11.02
CA SER A 189 7.64 4.18 -10.20
C SER A 189 7.43 3.95 -8.69
N ALA A 190 6.87 2.79 -8.30
CA ALA A 190 6.69 2.45 -6.89
C ALA A 190 7.99 2.00 -6.20
N GLU A 191 9.02 1.60 -6.96
CA GLU A 191 10.28 1.10 -6.42
C GLU A 191 11.00 2.17 -5.59
N GLU A 192 10.99 3.43 -6.04
CA GLU A 192 11.68 4.54 -5.39
C GLU A 192 11.30 4.68 -3.90
N GLY A 193 10.00 4.75 -3.59
CA GLY A 193 9.58 4.87 -2.20
C GLY A 193 9.74 3.57 -1.42
N VAL A 194 9.69 2.41 -2.07
CA VAL A 194 9.96 1.12 -1.41
C VAL A 194 11.45 0.95 -1.11
N ALA A 195 12.34 1.52 -1.91
CA ALA A 195 13.77 1.59 -1.63
C ALA A 195 14.03 2.38 -0.34
N LEU A 196 13.32 3.49 -0.11
CA LEU A 196 13.38 4.22 1.16
C LEU A 196 12.91 3.35 2.34
N LEU A 197 11.81 2.60 2.19
CA LEU A 197 11.38 1.65 3.22
C LEU A 197 12.48 0.62 3.53
N ALA A 198 13.17 0.10 2.51
CA ALA A 198 14.27 -0.83 2.72
C ALA A 198 15.43 -0.18 3.49
N GLU A 199 15.86 1.04 3.11
CA GLU A 199 16.91 1.77 3.82
C GLU A 199 16.55 2.08 5.27
N GLU A 200 15.30 2.44 5.53
CA GLU A 200 14.79 2.61 6.89
C GLU A 200 14.93 1.33 7.71
N LEU A 201 14.48 0.18 7.18
CA LEU A 201 14.60 -1.11 7.86
C LEU A 201 16.07 -1.53 8.04
N LEU A 202 16.92 -1.26 7.06
CA LEU A 202 18.35 -1.57 7.12
C LEU A 202 19.07 -0.74 8.19
N THR A 203 18.55 0.45 8.50
CA THR A 203 19.01 1.32 9.58
C THR A 203 18.42 0.94 10.94
N GLN A 204 17.14 0.59 10.99
CA GLN A 204 16.41 0.36 12.25
C GLN A 204 16.59 -1.05 12.82
N LEU A 205 16.73 -2.08 11.98
CA LEU A 205 16.84 -3.47 12.45
C LEU A 205 18.11 -3.77 13.26
N PRO A 206 19.32 -3.27 12.90
CA PRO A 206 20.55 -3.59 13.63
C PRO A 206 20.54 -3.18 15.11
N SER A 207 19.81 -2.12 15.51
CA SER A 207 19.70 -1.72 16.92
C SER A 207 18.71 -2.55 17.73
N LEU A 208 17.87 -3.34 17.05
CA LEU A 208 16.83 -4.16 17.67
C LEU A 208 17.19 -5.65 17.69
N LEU A 209 18.04 -6.09 16.75
CA LEU A 209 18.48 -7.46 16.63
C LEU A 209 19.75 -7.68 17.46
N PRO A 210 19.80 -8.73 18.31
CA PRO A 210 21.06 -9.23 18.82
C PRO A 210 22.06 -9.52 17.67
N PRO A 211 23.37 -9.40 17.90
CA PRO A 211 24.37 -9.86 16.93
C PRO A 211 24.08 -11.30 16.49
N ALA A 212 24.03 -11.54 15.19
CA ALA A 212 23.67 -12.82 14.54
C ALA A 212 22.18 -13.24 14.55
N ALA A 213 21.25 -12.44 15.08
CA ALA A 213 19.82 -12.72 14.97
C ALA A 213 19.29 -12.44 13.56
N ALA A 214 18.46 -13.34 13.05
CA ALA A 214 17.81 -13.19 11.76
C ALA A 214 16.43 -12.54 11.90
N ALA A 215 15.89 -11.98 10.82
CA ALA A 215 14.56 -11.39 10.79
C ALA A 215 13.73 -11.90 9.61
N THR A 216 12.42 -11.90 9.79
CA THR A 216 11.47 -12.15 8.71
C THR A 216 10.47 -11.00 8.67
N ILE A 217 10.48 -10.25 7.57
CA ILE A 217 9.56 -9.17 7.28
C ILE A 217 8.33 -9.76 6.59
N VAL A 218 7.15 -9.59 7.16
CA VAL A 218 5.89 -10.11 6.64
C VAL A 218 4.97 -8.97 6.26
N LEU A 219 4.37 -9.04 5.06
CA LEU A 219 3.46 -8.02 4.57
C LEU A 219 2.32 -8.60 3.72
N PRO A 220 1.12 -7.98 3.72
CA PRO A 220 0.03 -8.44 2.88
C PRO A 220 0.26 -8.02 1.41
N GLY A 221 -0.06 -8.93 0.49
CA GLY A 221 0.09 -8.73 -0.95
C GLY A 221 -1.24 -8.80 -1.69
N GLY A 222 -1.67 -7.68 -2.27
CA GLY A 222 -2.74 -7.67 -3.29
C GLY A 222 -2.18 -7.81 -4.71
N THR A 223 -1.17 -7.00 -5.04
CA THR A 223 -0.48 -7.01 -6.36
C THR A 223 1.00 -7.37 -6.24
N GLY A 224 1.49 -7.69 -5.04
CA GLY A 224 2.88 -8.10 -4.77
C GLY A 224 3.97 -7.03 -4.85
N SER A 225 3.74 -5.89 -5.51
CA SER A 225 4.85 -5.00 -5.88
C SER A 225 5.64 -4.38 -4.72
N THR A 226 5.01 -4.12 -3.56
CA THR A 226 5.76 -3.67 -2.37
C THR A 226 6.71 -4.76 -1.89
N ALA A 227 6.28 -6.02 -1.88
CA ALA A 227 7.12 -7.13 -1.44
C ALA A 227 8.23 -7.44 -2.44
N LEU A 228 7.94 -7.35 -3.74
CA LEU A 228 8.93 -7.52 -4.81
C LEU A 228 10.08 -6.52 -4.67
N PHE A 229 9.77 -5.23 -4.66
CA PHE A 229 10.81 -4.20 -4.57
C PHE A 229 11.52 -4.23 -3.22
N LEU A 230 10.80 -4.51 -2.12
CA LEU A 230 11.43 -4.64 -0.82
C LEU A 230 12.44 -5.80 -0.81
N ALA A 231 12.09 -6.98 -1.34
CA ALA A 231 13.01 -8.11 -1.46
C ALA A 231 14.25 -7.75 -2.29
N ARG A 232 14.07 -7.04 -3.42
CA ARG A 232 15.15 -6.57 -4.29
C ARG A 232 16.16 -5.68 -3.55
N HIS A 233 15.69 -4.76 -2.72
CA HIS A 233 16.57 -3.88 -1.95
C HIS A 233 17.14 -4.54 -0.69
N MET A 234 16.46 -5.55 -0.14
CA MET A 234 16.90 -6.29 1.04
C MET A 234 17.88 -7.43 0.73
N GLN A 235 18.12 -7.78 -0.55
CA GLN A 235 18.95 -8.93 -0.96
C GLN A 235 20.39 -8.97 -0.39
N ARG A 236 20.89 -7.80 0.04
CA ARG A 236 22.20 -7.62 0.69
C ARG A 236 22.25 -8.15 2.13
N ARG A 237 21.11 -8.40 2.77
CA ARG A 237 20.98 -8.98 4.11
C ARG A 237 20.51 -10.42 4.03
N LYS A 238 21.44 -11.37 4.09
CA LYS A 238 21.13 -12.81 4.03
C LYS A 238 20.41 -13.33 5.27
N ASP A 239 20.50 -12.59 6.36
CA ASP A 239 19.82 -12.81 7.64
C ASP A 239 18.39 -12.26 7.65
N VAL A 240 17.98 -11.46 6.65
CA VAL A 240 16.62 -10.91 6.57
C VAL A 240 15.87 -11.51 5.39
N GLU A 241 14.70 -12.07 5.68
CA GLU A 241 13.81 -12.62 4.67
C GLU A 241 12.55 -11.75 4.52
N VAL A 242 12.10 -11.53 3.29
CA VAL A 242 10.81 -10.90 3.01
C VAL A 242 9.80 -11.98 2.62
N VAL A 243 8.66 -12.00 3.31
CA VAL A 243 7.53 -12.91 3.05
C VAL A 243 6.29 -12.09 2.71
N VAL A 244 5.71 -12.35 1.55
CA VAL A 244 4.41 -11.80 1.16
C VAL A 244 3.30 -12.79 1.47
N VAL A 245 2.24 -12.31 2.13
CA VAL A 245 1.00 -13.09 2.29
C VAL A 245 0.00 -12.72 1.21
N PRO A 246 -0.34 -13.61 0.27
CA PRO A 246 -1.38 -13.34 -0.71
C PRO A 246 -2.72 -13.10 -0.02
N VAL A 247 -3.31 -11.92 -0.25
CA VAL A 247 -4.69 -11.62 0.16
C VAL A 247 -5.63 -11.48 -1.02
N VAL A 248 -5.08 -11.44 -2.23
CA VAL A 248 -5.80 -11.57 -3.51
C VAL A 248 -5.23 -12.78 -4.23
N GLY A 249 -6.11 -13.70 -4.66
CA GLY A 249 -5.69 -14.93 -5.33
C GLY A 249 -4.89 -15.86 -4.39
N ASP A 250 -4.20 -16.81 -5.00
CA ASP A 250 -3.32 -17.76 -4.31
C ASP A 250 -1.83 -17.41 -4.50
N TRP A 251 -0.94 -18.28 -4.04
CA TRP A 251 0.50 -18.10 -4.19
C TRP A 251 0.92 -18.02 -5.67
N ALA A 252 0.27 -18.80 -6.54
CA ALA A 252 0.59 -18.86 -7.95
C ALA A 252 0.19 -17.56 -8.67
N TYR A 253 -0.96 -16.99 -8.32
CA TYR A 253 -1.37 -15.65 -8.75
C TYR A 253 -0.34 -14.61 -8.31
N MET A 254 0.06 -14.63 -7.02
CA MET A 254 1.06 -13.70 -6.49
C MET A 254 2.40 -13.80 -7.23
N ALA A 255 2.88 -15.01 -7.48
CA ALA A 255 4.10 -15.26 -8.25
C ALA A 255 4.00 -14.67 -9.66
N ARG A 256 2.91 -14.94 -10.40
CA ARG A 256 2.69 -14.38 -11.75
C ARG A 256 2.69 -12.85 -11.77
N GLN A 257 2.02 -12.22 -10.80
CA GLN A 257 1.98 -10.75 -10.68
C GLN A 257 3.38 -10.17 -10.46
N MET A 258 4.16 -10.74 -9.54
CA MET A 258 5.51 -10.28 -9.25
C MET A 258 6.47 -10.56 -10.41
N SER A 259 6.45 -11.75 -11.02
CA SER A 259 7.33 -12.08 -12.16
C SER A 259 7.11 -11.15 -13.34
N ARG A 260 5.85 -10.77 -13.61
CA ARG A 260 5.54 -9.78 -14.64
C ARG A 260 6.13 -8.42 -14.32
N LEU A 261 5.92 -7.94 -13.09
CA LEU A 261 6.45 -6.64 -12.69
C LEU A 261 7.98 -6.63 -12.69
N ASP A 262 8.62 -7.72 -12.27
CA ASP A 262 10.07 -7.87 -12.33
C ASP A 262 10.56 -7.75 -13.78
N HIS A 263 9.94 -8.48 -14.72
CA HIS A 263 10.26 -8.37 -16.15
C HIS A 263 10.10 -6.94 -16.69
N LEU A 264 8.99 -6.26 -16.34
CA LEU A 264 8.74 -4.87 -16.74
C LEU A 264 9.71 -3.85 -16.11
N THR A 265 10.47 -4.26 -15.08
CA THR A 265 11.37 -3.40 -14.32
C THR A 265 12.82 -3.90 -14.36
N GLY A 266 13.19 -4.69 -15.37
CA GLY A 266 14.58 -5.06 -15.65
C GLY A 266 14.91 -6.55 -15.48
N GLY A 267 13.98 -7.37 -14.98
CA GLY A 267 14.16 -8.81 -14.85
C GLY A 267 15.25 -9.20 -13.84
N HIS A 268 15.21 -8.65 -12.64
CA HIS A 268 16.26 -8.83 -11.64
C HIS A 268 16.29 -10.24 -11.04
N GLY A 269 15.18 -10.99 -11.09
CA GLY A 269 15.12 -12.35 -10.58
C GLY A 269 15.21 -12.46 -9.05
N VAL A 270 14.87 -11.38 -8.32
CA VAL A 270 14.89 -11.33 -6.85
C VAL A 270 13.45 -11.22 -6.34
N PHE A 271 12.96 -12.29 -5.70
CA PHE A 271 11.59 -12.37 -5.23
C PHE A 271 11.51 -12.61 -3.72
N PRO A 272 10.46 -12.10 -3.05
CA PRO A 272 10.15 -12.51 -1.69
C PRO A 272 9.65 -13.96 -1.68
N SER A 273 9.72 -14.59 -0.52
CA SER A 273 9.00 -15.84 -0.27
C SER A 273 7.49 -15.56 -0.24
N ILE A 274 6.69 -16.48 -0.77
CA ILE A 274 5.23 -16.34 -0.84
C ILE A 274 4.59 -17.30 0.15
N ALA A 275 3.75 -16.79 1.04
CA ALA A 275 2.96 -17.59 1.94
C ALA A 275 1.98 -18.51 1.21
N VAL A 276 1.84 -19.74 1.69
CA VAL A 276 0.77 -20.65 1.33
C VAL A 276 -0.08 -20.89 2.58
N PRO A 277 -1.22 -20.17 2.72
CA PRO A 277 -2.14 -20.38 3.83
C PRO A 277 -2.64 -21.83 3.90
N SER A 278 -2.93 -22.33 5.11
CA SER A 278 -3.41 -23.72 5.28
C SER A 278 -4.85 -23.89 4.79
N THR A 279 -5.60 -22.80 4.74
CA THR A 279 -6.97 -22.74 4.22
C THR A 279 -7.01 -21.92 2.93
N PRO A 280 -7.85 -22.29 1.94
CA PRO A 280 -8.04 -21.46 0.77
C PRO A 280 -8.48 -20.04 1.18
N PRO A 281 -7.94 -19.00 0.54
CA PRO A 281 -8.31 -17.63 0.89
C PRO A 281 -9.80 -17.41 0.63
N SER A 282 -10.47 -16.73 1.56
CA SER A 282 -11.81 -16.20 1.31
C SER A 282 -11.80 -15.30 0.08
N VAL A 283 -12.95 -15.17 -0.61
CA VAL A 283 -13.09 -14.24 -1.73
C VAL A 283 -12.60 -12.85 -1.31
N PHE A 284 -11.67 -12.27 -2.06
CA PHE A 284 -11.04 -11.01 -1.69
C PHE A 284 -12.08 -9.91 -1.43
N GLY A 285 -11.93 -9.22 -0.29
CA GLY A 285 -12.81 -8.16 0.16
C GLY A 285 -14.19 -8.61 0.64
N GLU A 286 -14.45 -9.92 0.74
CA GLU A 286 -15.66 -10.45 1.34
C GLU A 286 -15.61 -10.33 2.87
N PRO A 287 -16.58 -9.66 3.51
CA PRO A 287 -16.62 -9.59 4.96
C PRO A 287 -16.97 -10.94 5.58
N THR A 288 -16.26 -11.32 6.63
CA THR A 288 -16.52 -12.54 7.41
C THR A 288 -16.54 -12.22 8.90
N GLN A 289 -17.34 -12.97 9.67
CA GLN A 289 -17.38 -12.81 11.13
C GLN A 289 -16.01 -13.09 11.74
N GLY A 290 -15.28 -14.08 11.22
CA GLY A 290 -13.93 -14.43 11.67
C GLY A 290 -12.93 -13.29 11.50
N ASN A 291 -12.95 -12.59 10.35
CA ASN A 291 -12.07 -11.43 10.15
C ASN A 291 -12.42 -10.30 11.13
N PHE A 292 -13.70 -10.06 11.39
CA PHE A 292 -14.10 -9.03 12.36
C PHE A 292 -13.66 -9.36 13.79
N GLN A 293 -13.82 -10.62 14.22
CA GLN A 293 -13.38 -11.07 15.55
C GLN A 293 -11.86 -10.97 15.69
N LEU A 294 -11.12 -11.41 14.67
CA LEU A 294 -9.66 -11.30 14.63
C LEU A 294 -9.18 -9.85 14.71
N TRP A 295 -9.84 -8.95 13.97
CA TRP A 295 -9.56 -7.53 14.04
C TRP A 295 -9.79 -6.97 15.45
N ARG A 296 -10.94 -7.28 16.08
CA ARG A 296 -11.23 -6.82 17.45
C ARG A 296 -10.18 -7.32 18.45
N GLU A 297 -9.78 -8.58 18.35
CA GLU A 297 -8.73 -9.16 19.18
C GLU A 297 -7.40 -8.42 19.01
N LEU A 298 -6.97 -8.17 17.77
CA LEU A 298 -5.77 -7.40 17.45
C LEU A 298 -5.83 -5.98 18.01
N VAL A 299 -6.92 -5.24 17.77
CA VAL A 299 -7.08 -3.88 18.29
C VAL A 299 -7.03 -3.88 19.82
N SER A 300 -7.74 -4.82 20.48
CA SER A 300 -7.78 -4.89 21.94
C SER A 300 -6.43 -5.23 22.58
N SER A 301 -5.62 -6.06 21.92
CA SER A 301 -4.34 -6.53 22.46
C SER A 301 -3.16 -5.60 22.13
N THR A 302 -3.23 -4.87 21.01
CA THR A 302 -2.11 -4.06 20.51
C THR A 302 -2.35 -2.55 20.58
N GLY A 303 -3.62 -2.12 20.65
CA GLY A 303 -4.01 -0.72 20.49
C GLY A 303 -3.82 -0.17 19.07
N ILE A 304 -3.51 -1.02 18.08
CA ILE A 304 -3.27 -0.64 16.68
C ILE A 304 -4.50 -1.01 15.85
N ASP A 305 -5.01 -0.05 15.07
CA ASP A 305 -6.10 -0.29 14.14
C ASP A 305 -5.58 -0.83 12.79
N PHE A 306 -5.74 -2.12 12.57
CA PHE A 306 -5.33 -2.77 11.33
C PHE A 306 -6.44 -2.74 10.26
N ASP A 307 -6.03 -2.69 8.99
CA ASP A 307 -6.94 -2.79 7.85
C ASP A 307 -7.62 -4.18 7.80
N LEU A 308 -8.96 -4.20 7.77
CA LEU A 308 -9.81 -5.40 7.74
C LEU A 308 -9.74 -6.22 6.44
N MET A 309 -9.30 -5.61 5.34
CA MET A 309 -9.29 -6.18 4.00
C MET A 309 -7.95 -6.83 3.64
N TYR A 310 -6.85 -6.30 4.14
CA TYR A 310 -5.49 -6.69 3.79
C TYR A 310 -4.71 -7.19 5.01
N SER A 311 -4.63 -6.40 6.08
CA SER A 311 -3.80 -6.72 7.25
C SER A 311 -4.38 -7.89 8.04
N VAL A 312 -5.69 -7.89 8.30
CA VAL A 312 -6.35 -8.92 9.11
C VAL A 312 -6.23 -10.32 8.49
N PRO A 313 -6.47 -10.54 7.19
CA PRO A 313 -6.20 -11.84 6.57
C PRO A 313 -4.75 -12.32 6.72
N MET A 314 -3.76 -11.43 6.59
CA MET A 314 -2.35 -11.77 6.83
C MET A 314 -2.09 -12.18 8.28
N TRP A 315 -2.67 -11.44 9.25
CA TRP A 315 -2.58 -11.82 10.66
C TRP A 315 -3.21 -13.18 10.95
N GLY A 316 -4.26 -13.56 10.22
CA GLY A 316 -4.85 -14.90 10.30
C GLY A 316 -3.85 -15.98 9.91
N VAL A 317 -3.12 -15.79 8.81
CA VAL A 317 -2.06 -16.70 8.36
C VAL A 317 -0.89 -16.77 9.34
N LEU A 318 -0.50 -15.64 9.93
CA LEU A 318 0.54 -15.60 10.98
C LEU A 318 0.10 -16.38 12.23
N ARG A 319 -1.15 -16.21 12.66
CA ARG A 319 -1.70 -16.98 13.78
C ARG A 319 -1.69 -18.47 13.51
N GLU A 320 -2.14 -18.90 12.32
CA GLU A 320 -2.07 -20.31 11.90
C GLU A 320 -0.63 -20.85 12.02
N ALA A 321 0.36 -20.10 11.52
CA ALA A 321 1.77 -20.50 11.57
C ALA A 321 2.30 -20.61 13.02
N TRP A 322 1.89 -19.71 13.91
CA TRP A 322 2.30 -19.73 15.32
C TRP A 322 1.62 -20.82 16.15
N GLU A 323 0.38 -21.18 15.81
CA GLU A 323 -0.38 -22.26 16.45
C GLU A 323 0.05 -23.65 15.96
N GLY A 324 1.10 -23.73 15.12
CA GLY A 324 1.69 -24.99 14.68
C GLY A 324 1.00 -25.61 13.46
N ALA A 325 0.12 -24.87 12.76
CA ALA A 325 -0.33 -25.29 11.44
C ALA A 325 0.88 -25.37 10.50
N ARG A 326 0.97 -26.46 9.72
CA ARG A 326 2.07 -26.73 8.78
C ARG A 326 2.00 -25.83 7.54
N GLY A 327 1.89 -24.52 7.74
CA GLY A 327 1.99 -23.54 6.67
C GLY A 327 3.33 -23.69 5.94
N SER A 328 3.31 -23.46 4.64
CA SER A 328 4.50 -23.46 3.81
C SER A 328 4.70 -22.09 3.18
N VAL A 329 5.93 -21.83 2.76
CA VAL A 329 6.24 -20.73 1.86
C VAL A 329 6.81 -21.31 0.57
N MET A 330 6.50 -20.66 -0.54
CA MET A 330 7.16 -20.88 -1.82
C MET A 330 8.32 -19.90 -1.93
N CYS A 331 9.53 -20.41 -2.11
CA CYS A 331 10.74 -19.63 -2.27
C CYS A 331 11.20 -19.69 -3.72
N TRP A 332 11.68 -18.56 -4.23
CA TRP A 332 12.28 -18.51 -5.56
C TRP A 332 13.73 -19.02 -5.50
N ASP A 333 14.00 -20.10 -6.23
CA ASP A 333 15.36 -20.56 -6.50
C ASP A 333 15.84 -19.91 -7.81
N GLY A 334 16.63 -18.84 -7.69
CA GLY A 334 17.16 -18.13 -8.85
C GLY A 334 18.17 -18.95 -9.67
N GLY A 335 18.73 -20.03 -9.13
CA GLY A 335 19.61 -20.94 -9.87
C GLY A 335 18.83 -21.91 -10.75
N ALA A 336 17.71 -22.42 -10.25
CA ALA A 336 16.82 -23.31 -10.99
C ALA A 336 15.77 -22.58 -11.85
N GLY A 337 15.47 -21.31 -11.52
CA GLY A 337 14.38 -20.56 -12.16
C GLY A 337 12.99 -21.07 -11.75
N GLU A 338 12.87 -21.67 -10.57
CA GLU A 338 11.66 -22.36 -10.11
C GLU A 338 11.26 -21.94 -8.68
N TRP A 339 9.99 -22.19 -8.33
CA TRP A 339 9.47 -21.99 -6.98
C TRP A 339 9.51 -23.31 -6.20
N ALA A 340 10.20 -23.33 -5.07
CA ALA A 340 10.32 -24.50 -4.20
C ALA A 340 9.60 -24.27 -2.86
N GLY A 341 8.84 -25.27 -2.42
CA GLY A 341 8.15 -25.22 -1.12
C GLY A 341 9.08 -25.51 0.04
N ARG A 342 8.99 -24.74 1.12
CA ARG A 342 9.62 -25.03 2.40
C ARG A 342 8.71 -24.71 3.58
N ARG A 343 9.08 -25.18 4.77
CA ARG A 343 8.38 -24.86 6.01
C ARG A 343 8.44 -23.36 6.29
N TRP A 344 7.37 -22.85 6.89
CA TRP A 344 7.26 -21.45 7.31
C TRP A 344 8.46 -21.00 8.17
N PRO A 345 9.05 -19.81 7.92
CA PRO A 345 10.24 -19.34 8.65
C PRO A 345 9.96 -18.83 10.07
N ILE A 346 8.69 -18.60 10.42
CA ILE A 346 8.28 -18.07 11.74
C ILE A 346 7.37 -19.09 12.43
N GLY A 347 7.96 -20.14 13.01
CA GLY A 347 7.22 -21.19 13.74
C GLY A 347 7.00 -20.85 15.22
N GLY A 348 6.06 -21.54 15.87
CA GLY A 348 5.97 -21.58 17.33
C GLY A 348 7.00 -22.54 17.96
N GLY A 349 7.39 -22.30 19.22
CA GLY A 349 8.32 -23.17 19.98
C GLY A 349 9.78 -22.69 19.96
N ALA A 350 10.74 -23.62 20.15
CA ALA A 350 12.19 -23.29 20.28
C ALA A 350 12.81 -22.65 19.01
N GLU A 351 12.24 -22.91 17.82
CA GLU A 351 12.63 -22.25 16.56
C GLU A 351 12.36 -20.73 16.57
N ARG A 352 11.58 -20.22 17.53
CA ARG A 352 11.19 -18.81 17.66
C ARG A 352 12.29 -17.93 18.25
N GLU A 353 13.22 -18.49 19.02
CA GLU A 353 14.30 -17.71 19.65
C GLU A 353 15.34 -17.21 18.63
N GLU A 354 15.35 -17.75 17.41
CA GLU A 354 16.38 -17.45 16.41
C GLU A 354 15.96 -16.39 15.37
N ARG A 355 14.66 -16.08 15.22
CA ARG A 355 14.16 -15.15 14.19
C ARG A 355 13.11 -14.16 14.70
N MET A 356 13.41 -12.87 14.56
CA MET A 356 12.46 -11.78 14.81
C MET A 356 11.39 -11.70 13.71
N CYS A 357 10.12 -11.56 14.11
CA CYS A 357 9.02 -11.27 13.18
C CYS A 357 8.81 -9.76 13.07
N VAL A 358 8.85 -9.22 11.84
CA VAL A 358 8.59 -7.80 11.54
C VAL A 358 7.38 -7.72 10.62
N VAL A 359 6.25 -7.25 11.12
CA VAL A 359 5.03 -7.07 10.33
C VAL A 359 5.00 -5.66 9.74
N LEU A 360 4.84 -5.53 8.42
CA LEU A 360 4.62 -4.25 7.77
C LEU A 360 3.15 -3.85 7.85
N HIS A 361 2.83 -2.83 8.64
CA HIS A 361 1.52 -2.22 8.62
C HIS A 361 1.39 -1.27 7.42
N CYS A 362 0.83 -1.77 6.33
CA CYS A 362 0.68 -1.07 5.07
C CYS A 362 -0.32 0.12 5.07
N GLY A 363 -0.83 0.57 6.21
CA GLY A 363 -1.99 1.49 6.31
C GLY A 363 -3.31 0.87 5.85
N GLY A 364 -4.29 1.72 5.56
CA GLY A 364 -5.60 1.32 5.01
C GLY A 364 -6.75 1.22 6.00
N ALA A 365 -6.51 1.50 7.30
CA ALA A 365 -7.53 1.46 8.34
C ALA A 365 -8.74 2.39 8.05
N GLU A 366 -8.56 3.45 7.26
CA GLU A 366 -9.65 4.31 6.82
C GLU A 366 -10.66 3.58 5.93
N GLY A 367 -10.26 2.46 5.32
CA GLY A 367 -11.14 1.55 4.58
C GLY A 367 -12.04 0.69 5.49
N ASN A 368 -11.77 0.62 6.80
CA ASN A 368 -12.54 -0.19 7.75
C ASN A 368 -14.01 0.24 7.79
N VAL A 369 -14.30 1.54 7.66
CA VAL A 369 -15.68 2.05 7.61
C VAL A 369 -16.48 1.42 6.45
N SER A 370 -15.85 1.26 5.29
CA SER A 370 -16.48 0.66 4.11
C SER A 370 -16.65 -0.84 4.26
N TRP A 371 -15.68 -1.51 4.87
CA TRP A 371 -15.76 -2.93 5.18
C TRP A 371 -16.92 -3.20 6.15
N LEU A 372 -17.01 -2.43 7.23
CA LEU A 372 -18.07 -2.53 8.24
C LEU A 372 -19.45 -2.21 7.65
N ALA A 373 -19.56 -1.19 6.79
CA ALA A 373 -20.81 -0.90 6.10
C ALA A 373 -21.26 -2.06 5.20
N ARG A 374 -20.33 -2.67 4.45
CA ARG A 374 -20.63 -3.87 3.64
C ARG A 374 -21.02 -5.07 4.51
N ALA A 375 -20.35 -5.25 5.65
CA ALA A 375 -20.66 -6.33 6.60
C ALA A 375 -22.09 -6.19 7.16
N ARG A 376 -22.48 -4.99 7.58
CA ARG A 376 -23.86 -4.69 8.02
C ARG A 376 -24.88 -4.91 6.91
N TYR A 377 -24.58 -4.45 5.69
CA TYR A 377 -25.45 -4.70 4.53
C TYR A 377 -25.65 -6.20 4.27
N LYS A 378 -24.66 -7.03 4.59
CA LYS A 378 -24.73 -8.49 4.48
C LYS A 378 -25.30 -9.19 5.71
N GLY A 379 -25.73 -8.44 6.74
CA GLY A 379 -26.32 -8.99 7.95
C GLY A 379 -25.32 -9.59 8.95
N LEU A 380 -24.02 -9.26 8.86
CA LEU A 380 -23.04 -9.67 9.86
C LEU A 380 -23.21 -8.84 11.15
N ALA A 381 -23.05 -9.49 12.30
CA ALA A 381 -23.05 -8.84 13.60
C ALA A 381 -21.69 -8.17 13.88
N VAL A 382 -21.56 -6.91 13.47
CA VAL A 382 -20.33 -6.11 13.54
C VAL A 382 -20.49 -4.86 14.40
N ASP A 383 -20.81 -5.08 15.67
CA ASP A 383 -20.91 -4.02 16.67
C ASP A 383 -19.49 -3.62 17.12
N VAL A 384 -19.14 -2.37 16.80
CA VAL A 384 -17.84 -1.74 17.07
C VAL A 384 -17.87 -1.04 18.41
#